data_AF-A0A433C822-F1
#
_entry.id   AF-A0A433C822-F1
#
_cell.length_a   1.000
_cell.length_b   1.000
_cell.length_c   1.000
_cell.angle_alpha   90.00
_cell.angle_beta   90.00
_cell.angle_gamma   90.00
#
_symmetry.space_group_name_H-M   'P 1'
#
loop_
_entity.id
_entity.type
_entity.pdbx_description
1 polymer ?
#
loop_
_entity_poly.entity_id
_entity_poly.type
_entity_poly.pdbx_seq_one_letter_code
_entity_poly.pdbx_strand_id
1 'polypeptide(L)'
;MGWRNQHNPYQKAYKGLLKYPNNINSLNDVKNVTVPSTLPIQRKSRTKHVPIQPEIPIEFNLAIPIIEFNPGDFEIVLILDNREHIKHGNSEYIPSKLRDHGIIVNVRRLALGDVVFIAKHSDGCELVLDTAIERKIFDDLSASITDGRYDEQKFRFQQSNIDTVVYVIEGSLPNDASQTKLLTAMTTLQIVDKYHVQQIANIDETISYLVKLHNQIVSRYK
;
A
#
# COMPACT_ATOMS: atom_id res chain seq x y z
N MET A 1 32.89 -6.63 17.14
CA MET A 1 33.48 -6.36 15.80
C MET A 1 32.51 -5.46 15.04
N GLY A 2 32.96 -4.25 14.69
CA GLY A 2 32.09 -3.10 14.41
C GLY A 2 31.37 -3.13 13.05
N TRP A 3 30.10 -2.74 13.07
CA TRP A 3 29.37 -2.33 11.88
C TRP A 3 29.77 -0.89 11.55
N ARG A 4 30.56 -0.74 10.50
CA ARG A 4 30.93 0.56 9.91
C ARG A 4 29.67 1.33 9.52
N ASN A 5 29.63 2.59 9.92
CA ASN A 5 28.75 3.65 9.41
C ASN A 5 28.64 3.57 7.88
N GLN A 6 27.56 2.96 7.38
CA GLN A 6 27.13 3.15 6.01
C GLN A 6 26.43 4.51 5.96
N HIS A 7 27.10 5.48 5.33
CA HIS A 7 26.56 6.80 5.09
C HIS A 7 25.31 6.63 4.22
N ASN A 8 24.12 6.82 4.81
CA ASN A 8 22.87 6.71 4.08
C ASN A 8 22.80 7.87 3.05
N PRO A 9 22.88 7.60 1.74
CA PRO A 9 22.96 8.64 0.72
C PRO A 9 21.68 9.50 0.63
N TYR A 10 20.59 9.06 1.26
CA TYR A 10 19.30 9.75 1.27
C TYR A 10 19.12 10.74 2.44
N GLN A 11 20.00 10.74 3.46
CA GLN A 11 19.94 11.71 4.57
C GLN A 11 20.09 13.16 4.11
N LYS A 12 20.86 13.39 3.04
CA LYS A 12 21.08 14.72 2.47
C LYS A 12 19.86 15.21 1.68
N ALA A 13 19.12 14.29 1.05
CA ALA A 13 17.85 14.58 0.38
C ALA A 13 16.76 14.98 1.39
N TYR A 14 16.72 14.33 2.56
CA TYR A 14 15.75 14.63 3.62
C TYR A 14 15.88 16.07 4.17
N LYS A 15 17.11 16.55 4.43
CA LYS A 15 17.34 17.96 4.84
C LYS A 15 16.94 18.97 3.77
N GLY A 16 16.93 18.56 2.50
CA GLY A 16 16.44 19.38 1.39
C GLY A 16 14.91 19.44 1.32
N LEU A 17 14.24 18.33 1.62
CA LEU A 17 12.77 18.19 1.58
C LEU A 17 12.08 18.87 2.76
N LEU A 18 12.71 18.93 3.94
CA LEU A 18 12.22 19.73 5.08
C LEU A 18 12.14 21.24 4.79
N LYS A 19 12.74 21.73 3.69
CA LYS A 19 12.62 23.13 3.25
C LYS A 19 11.39 23.40 2.37
N TYR A 20 10.67 22.35 1.95
CA TYR A 20 9.47 22.47 1.12
C TYR A 20 8.32 21.72 1.79
N PRO A 21 7.63 22.34 2.75
CA PRO A 21 6.37 21.79 3.23
C PRO A 21 5.38 21.79 2.05
N ASN A 22 4.95 20.59 1.67
CA ASN A 22 3.79 20.23 0.84
C ASN A 22 3.13 21.37 0.03
N ASN A 23 3.31 21.35 -1.29
CA ASN A 23 2.33 21.93 -2.19
C ASN A 23 2.26 21.08 -3.47
N ILE A 24 1.59 19.93 -3.39
CA ILE A 24 1.24 19.12 -4.56
C ILE A 24 -0.25 18.78 -4.40
N ASN A 25 -1.10 19.62 -4.98
CA ASN A 25 -2.56 19.59 -4.82
C ASN A 25 -3.28 18.77 -5.91
N SER A 26 -2.58 17.88 -6.65
CA SER A 26 -3.20 17.12 -7.74
C SER A 26 -2.36 15.92 -8.19
N LEU A 27 -3.03 14.81 -8.50
CA LEU A 27 -2.46 13.55 -9.03
C LEU A 27 -1.90 13.67 -10.47
N ASN A 28 -2.00 14.83 -11.12
CA ASN A 28 -1.72 14.97 -12.56
C ASN A 28 -0.27 15.37 -12.92
N ASP A 29 0.60 15.72 -11.96
CA ASP A 29 1.87 16.41 -12.28
C ASP A 29 3.09 15.50 -12.55
N VAL A 30 2.96 14.17 -12.56
CA VAL A 30 4.13 13.24 -12.61
C VAL A 30 4.42 12.67 -14.01
N LYS A 31 3.69 13.05 -15.06
CA LYS A 31 3.77 12.35 -16.37
C LYS A 31 5.02 12.62 -17.22
N ASN A 32 5.96 13.49 -16.84
CA ASN A 32 7.05 13.92 -17.73
C ASN A 32 8.46 13.82 -17.13
N VAL A 33 8.91 12.62 -16.73
CA VAL A 33 10.35 12.37 -16.51
C VAL A 33 10.78 11.05 -17.14
N THR A 34 11.45 11.15 -18.30
CA THR A 34 12.08 10.03 -18.99
C THR A 34 13.53 9.89 -18.52
N VAL A 35 13.96 8.69 -18.14
CA VAL A 35 15.38 8.38 -17.87
C VAL A 35 15.93 7.39 -18.91
N PRO A 36 17.14 7.62 -19.45
CA PRO A 36 17.72 6.81 -20.52
C PRO A 36 18.32 5.50 -19.99
N SER A 37 18.07 4.42 -20.72
CA SER A 37 18.67 3.10 -20.49
C SER A 37 20.06 2.99 -21.12
N THR A 38 21.07 2.57 -20.37
CA THR A 38 22.15 1.66 -20.85
C THR A 38 23.14 1.35 -19.74
N LEU A 39 23.42 0.06 -19.52
CA LEU A 39 24.78 -0.51 -19.38
C LEU A 39 24.71 -2.03 -19.67
N PRO A 40 25.67 -2.62 -20.40
CA PRO A 40 25.61 -4.02 -20.83
C PRO A 40 26.25 -4.95 -19.79
N ILE A 41 25.62 -6.10 -19.51
CA ILE A 41 26.19 -7.17 -18.69
C ILE A 41 26.43 -8.39 -19.59
N GLN A 42 27.69 -8.65 -19.96
CA GLN A 42 28.11 -9.94 -20.49
C GLN A 42 28.44 -10.88 -19.33
N ARG A 43 27.66 -11.95 -19.15
CA ARG A 43 28.04 -13.11 -18.35
C ARG A 43 28.13 -14.33 -19.25
N LYS A 44 29.33 -14.91 -19.35
CA LYS A 44 29.53 -16.24 -19.94
C LYS A 44 29.07 -17.29 -18.93
N SER A 45 27.96 -17.98 -19.22
CA SER A 45 27.54 -19.18 -18.48
C SER A 45 27.62 -20.40 -19.40
N ARG A 46 28.41 -21.37 -18.96
CA ARG A 46 28.62 -22.66 -19.61
C ARG A 46 27.56 -23.62 -19.06
N THR A 47 26.47 -23.83 -19.78
CA THR A 47 25.39 -24.77 -19.38
C THR A 47 25.31 -25.94 -20.35
N LYS A 48 25.32 -27.15 -19.81
CA LYS A 48 25.11 -28.40 -20.55
C LYS A 48 23.68 -28.39 -21.10
N HIS A 49 23.51 -28.73 -22.38
CA HIS A 49 22.22 -28.75 -23.05
C HIS A 49 21.34 -29.84 -22.44
N VAL A 50 20.33 -29.45 -21.67
CA VAL A 50 19.18 -30.32 -21.34
C VAL A 50 18.24 -30.22 -22.55
N PRO A 51 17.66 -31.33 -23.06
CA PRO A 51 16.66 -31.26 -24.11
C PRO A 51 15.48 -30.42 -23.61
N ILE A 52 15.20 -29.33 -24.32
CA ILE A 52 14.03 -28.49 -24.10
C ILE A 52 12.83 -29.36 -24.47
N GLN A 53 12.05 -29.79 -23.48
CA GLN A 53 10.73 -30.38 -23.78
C GLN A 53 9.89 -29.32 -24.49
N PRO A 54 9.04 -29.69 -25.46
CA PRO A 54 8.19 -28.73 -26.13
C PRO A 54 7.43 -27.93 -25.08
N GLU A 55 7.56 -26.60 -25.14
CA GLU A 55 6.77 -25.70 -24.32
C GLU A 55 5.31 -26.06 -24.58
N ILE A 56 4.66 -26.71 -23.60
CA ILE A 56 3.21 -26.84 -23.60
C ILE A 56 2.72 -25.39 -23.59
N PRO A 57 2.00 -24.93 -24.63
CA PRO A 57 1.38 -23.63 -24.57
C PRO A 57 0.50 -23.66 -23.32
N ILE A 58 0.81 -22.82 -22.34
CA ILE A 58 -0.13 -22.56 -21.25
C ILE A 58 -1.26 -21.80 -21.95
N GLU A 59 -2.24 -22.53 -22.47
CA GLU A 59 -3.52 -21.96 -22.83
C GLU A 59 -4.12 -21.45 -21.52
N PHE A 60 -3.91 -20.16 -21.25
CA PHE A 60 -4.74 -19.46 -20.28
C PHE A 60 -6.16 -19.55 -20.83
N ASN A 61 -6.93 -20.49 -20.28
CA ASN A 61 -8.35 -20.55 -20.54
C ASN A 61 -8.97 -19.27 -19.97
N LEU A 62 -9.04 -18.23 -20.80
CA LEU A 62 -9.57 -16.89 -20.54
C LEU A 62 -11.09 -16.88 -20.36
N ALA A 63 -11.72 -18.01 -20.03
CA ALA A 63 -13.14 -18.11 -19.72
C ALA A 63 -13.53 -17.42 -18.40
N ILE A 64 -12.79 -16.38 -18.00
CA ILE A 64 -13.24 -15.44 -16.98
C ILE A 64 -14.18 -14.48 -17.72
N PRO A 65 -15.49 -14.50 -17.44
CA PRO A 65 -16.42 -13.55 -18.04
C PRO A 65 -15.95 -12.13 -17.70
N ILE A 66 -15.97 -11.24 -18.70
CA ILE A 66 -15.74 -9.82 -18.44
C ILE A 66 -16.92 -9.33 -17.60
N ILE A 67 -16.62 -8.88 -16.38
CA ILE A 67 -17.59 -8.27 -15.49
C ILE A 67 -17.47 -6.76 -15.66
N GLU A 68 -18.57 -6.12 -16.02
CA GLU A 68 -18.65 -4.67 -16.20
C GLU A 68 -19.77 -4.13 -15.32
N PHE A 69 -19.46 -3.11 -14.52
CA PHE A 69 -20.43 -2.39 -13.70
C PHE A 69 -20.55 -0.96 -14.23
N ASN A 70 -21.77 -0.51 -14.53
CA ASN A 70 -21.99 0.89 -14.91
C ASN A 70 -22.09 1.77 -13.66
N PRO A 71 -21.78 3.08 -13.78
CA PRO A 71 -22.02 4.03 -12.70
C PRO A 71 -23.49 3.97 -12.24
N GLY A 72 -23.69 3.74 -10.94
CA GLY A 72 -25.02 3.62 -10.32
C GLY A 72 -25.50 2.18 -10.09
N ASP A 73 -24.93 1.18 -10.76
CA ASP A 73 -25.32 -0.23 -10.59
C ASP A 73 -24.69 -0.88 -9.34
N PHE A 74 -23.73 -0.20 -8.72
CA PHE A 74 -22.96 -0.72 -7.60
C PHE A 74 -22.85 0.29 -6.44
N GLU A 75 -22.63 -0.27 -5.26
CA GLU A 75 -22.30 0.48 -4.06
C GLU A 75 -20.82 0.29 -3.73
N ILE A 76 -20.18 1.35 -3.23
CA ILE A 76 -18.81 1.25 -2.73
C ILE A 76 -18.88 0.82 -1.27
N VAL A 77 -18.24 -0.30 -0.96
CA VAL A 77 -18.19 -0.87 0.39
C VAL A 77 -16.74 -0.89 0.84
N LEU A 78 -16.50 -0.37 2.05
CA LEU A 78 -15.20 -0.41 2.70
C LEU A 78 -15.07 -1.74 3.46
N ILE A 79 -14.02 -2.51 3.14
CA ILE A 79 -13.74 -3.78 3.80
C ILE A 79 -12.59 -3.59 4.79
N LEU A 80 -12.81 -3.93 6.06
CA LEU A 80 -11.80 -3.92 7.11
C LEU A 80 -11.32 -5.34 7.42
N ASP A 81 -10.01 -5.55 7.50
CA ASP A 81 -9.43 -6.82 7.93
C ASP A 81 -9.69 -7.07 9.41
N ASN A 82 -10.23 -8.25 9.72
CA ASN A 82 -10.65 -8.61 11.07
C ASN A 82 -9.49 -8.86 12.07
N ARG A 83 -8.21 -8.90 11.64
CA ARG A 83 -7.06 -9.14 12.52
C ARG A 83 -6.51 -7.86 13.13
N GLU A 84 -6.71 -6.71 12.48
CA GLU A 84 -6.32 -5.40 13.00
C GLU A 84 -7.03 -5.07 14.34
N HIS A 85 -8.13 -5.78 14.60
CA HIS A 85 -9.07 -5.61 15.69
C HIS A 85 -8.55 -6.05 17.06
N ILE A 86 -7.52 -6.90 17.11
CA ILE A 86 -7.08 -7.56 18.34
C ILE A 86 -6.14 -6.66 19.17
N LYS A 87 -5.52 -5.65 18.56
CA LYS A 87 -4.48 -4.84 19.22
C LYS A 87 -5.00 -3.64 20.03
N HIS A 88 -6.20 -3.14 19.76
CA HIS A 88 -6.71 -1.88 20.35
C HIS A 88 -7.94 -2.04 21.28
N GLY A 89 -8.32 -3.27 21.65
CA GLY A 89 -9.27 -3.54 22.74
C GLY A 89 -10.76 -3.34 22.42
N ASN A 90 -11.12 -2.54 21.41
CA ASN A 90 -12.50 -2.42 20.93
C ASN A 90 -12.59 -2.63 19.41
N SER A 91 -12.90 -3.86 19.01
CA SER A 91 -13.03 -4.29 17.61
C SER A 91 -14.11 -3.53 16.82
N GLU A 92 -15.01 -2.84 17.52
CA GLU A 92 -16.16 -2.16 16.95
C GLU A 92 -15.93 -0.64 16.82
N TYR A 93 -14.83 -0.10 17.36
CA TYR A 93 -14.58 1.35 17.37
C TYR A 93 -14.49 1.97 15.96
N ILE A 94 -13.55 1.50 15.13
CA ILE A 94 -13.38 2.01 13.77
C ILE A 94 -14.62 1.72 12.91
N PRO A 95 -15.16 0.48 12.85
CA PRO A 95 -16.37 0.20 12.07
C PRO A 95 -17.57 1.07 12.45
N SER A 96 -17.87 1.22 13.75
CA SER A 96 -18.95 2.08 14.23
C SER A 96 -18.75 3.53 13.80
N LYS A 97 -17.55 4.08 14.00
CA LYS A 97 -17.27 5.47 13.65
C LYS A 97 -17.37 5.74 12.15
N LEU A 98 -16.94 4.79 11.31
CA LEU A 98 -17.12 4.91 9.86
C LEU A 98 -18.61 4.82 9.47
N ARG A 99 -19.38 3.94 10.13
CA ARG A 99 -20.83 3.85 9.95
C ARG A 99 -21.56 5.12 10.39
N ASP A 100 -21.12 5.78 11.46
CA ASP A 100 -21.65 7.09 11.89
C ASP A 100 -21.48 8.16 10.80
N HIS A 101 -20.49 8.02 9.91
CA HIS A 101 -20.28 8.89 8.75
C HIS A 101 -21.02 8.41 7.49
N GLY A 102 -21.92 7.43 7.60
CA GLY A 102 -22.71 6.91 6.48
C GLY A 102 -21.94 5.99 5.53
N ILE A 103 -20.77 5.49 5.93
CA ILE A 103 -19.97 4.57 5.12
C ILE A 103 -20.47 3.13 5.33
N ILE A 104 -20.68 2.41 4.23
CA ILE A 104 -21.00 0.97 4.28
C ILE A 104 -19.72 0.20 4.58
N VAL A 105 -19.67 -0.44 5.75
CA VAL A 105 -18.47 -1.15 6.24
C VAL A 105 -18.76 -2.63 6.44
N ASN A 106 -17.94 -3.48 5.85
CA ASN A 106 -17.92 -4.91 6.09
C ASN A 106 -16.60 -5.32 6.76
N VAL A 107 -16.69 -6.08 7.85
CA VAL A 107 -15.52 -6.63 8.53
C VAL A 107 -15.35 -8.08 8.12
N ARG A 108 -14.24 -8.42 7.46
CA ARG A 108 -13.90 -9.80 7.08
C ARG A 108 -12.41 -9.94 6.85
N ARG A 109 -11.92 -11.18 6.84
CA ARG A 109 -10.51 -11.46 6.60
C ARG A 109 -10.12 -11.05 5.17
N LEU A 110 -9.08 -10.24 5.06
CA LEU A 110 -8.44 -9.88 3.81
C LEU A 110 -7.25 -10.81 3.55
N ALA A 111 -6.98 -11.00 2.26
CA ALA A 111 -5.75 -11.66 1.84
C ALA A 111 -4.55 -10.73 2.10
N LEU A 112 -4.69 -9.44 1.81
CA LEU A 112 -3.64 -8.43 1.86
C LEU A 112 -4.21 -7.07 2.25
N GLY A 113 -3.46 -6.29 3.04
CA GLY A 113 -3.88 -4.99 3.56
C GLY A 113 -4.83 -5.08 4.74
N ASP A 114 -5.05 -3.92 5.36
CA ASP A 114 -5.96 -3.73 6.49
C ASP A 114 -7.29 -3.13 6.05
N VAL A 115 -7.28 -2.36 4.96
CA VAL A 115 -8.50 -1.81 4.33
C VAL A 115 -8.43 -1.95 2.83
N VAL A 116 -9.52 -2.40 2.21
CA VAL A 116 -9.73 -2.33 0.76
C VAL A 116 -11.12 -1.81 0.45
N PHE A 117 -11.31 -1.27 -0.76
CA PHE A 117 -12.61 -0.85 -1.24
C PHE A 117 -13.10 -1.82 -2.30
N ILE A 118 -14.40 -2.14 -2.27
CA ILE A 118 -15.03 -2.94 -3.32
C ILE A 118 -16.18 -2.17 -3.95
N ALA A 119 -16.42 -2.40 -5.24
CA ALA A 119 -17.72 -2.19 -5.86
C ALA A 119 -18.55 -3.45 -5.67
N LYS A 120 -19.72 -3.32 -5.04
CA LYS A 120 -20.67 -4.40 -4.82
C LYS A 120 -21.91 -4.16 -5.66
N HIS A 121 -22.18 -5.08 -6.57
CA HIS A 121 -23.37 -5.06 -7.42
C HIS A 121 -24.56 -5.76 -6.73
N SER A 122 -25.77 -5.45 -7.20
CA SER A 122 -27.03 -5.94 -6.63
C SER A 122 -27.21 -7.46 -6.71
N ASP A 123 -26.58 -8.11 -7.69
CA ASP A 123 -26.57 -9.58 -7.85
C ASP A 123 -25.59 -10.29 -6.90
N GLY A 124 -24.85 -9.53 -6.10
CA GLY A 124 -23.85 -10.03 -5.15
C GLY A 124 -22.43 -10.14 -5.71
N CYS A 125 -22.20 -9.78 -6.98
CA CYS A 125 -20.85 -9.70 -7.53
C CYS A 125 -20.05 -8.58 -6.86
N GLU A 126 -18.79 -8.85 -6.52
CA GLU A 126 -17.88 -7.91 -5.86
C GLU A 126 -16.60 -7.75 -6.68
N LEU A 127 -16.21 -6.50 -6.95
CA LEU A 127 -14.94 -6.15 -7.60
C LEU A 127 -14.10 -5.32 -6.64
N VAL A 128 -12.84 -5.71 -6.45
CA VAL A 128 -11.88 -4.92 -5.65
C VAL A 128 -11.45 -3.70 -6.47
N LEU A 129 -11.49 -2.52 -5.86
CA LEU A 129 -11.05 -1.26 -6.49
C LEU A 129 -9.52 -1.12 -6.43
N ASP A 130 -8.97 -0.14 -7.16
CA ASP A 130 -7.51 0.04 -7.33
C ASP A 130 -6.76 0.52 -6.07
N THR A 131 -7.45 0.63 -4.93
CA THR A 131 -6.94 1.27 -3.72
C THR A 131 -6.98 0.33 -2.52
N ALA A 132 -5.84 0.17 -1.85
CA ALA A 132 -5.69 -0.53 -0.58
C ALA A 132 -4.91 0.29 0.44
N ILE A 133 -5.14 -0.02 1.72
CA ILE A 133 -4.51 0.65 2.85
C ILE A 133 -3.85 -0.38 3.75
N GLU A 134 -2.60 -0.13 4.11
CA GLU A 134 -1.87 -0.83 5.16
C GLU A 134 -1.72 0.14 6.34
N ARG A 135 -2.29 -0.20 7.49
CA ARG A 135 -2.17 0.55 8.74
C ARG A 135 -1.01 -0.03 9.53
N LYS A 136 -0.15 0.84 10.05
CA LYS A 136 1.04 0.41 10.80
C LYS A 136 1.33 1.40 11.93
N ILE A 137 1.33 0.94 13.18
CA ILE A 137 1.81 1.77 14.31
C ILE A 137 3.34 1.81 14.25
N PHE A 138 3.98 2.90 14.70
CA PHE A 138 5.44 3.01 14.68
C PHE A 138 6.18 1.84 15.34
N ASP A 139 5.71 1.37 16.50
CA ASP A 139 6.34 0.24 17.20
C ASP A 139 6.22 -1.07 16.38
N ASP A 140 5.05 -1.30 15.78
CA ASP A 140 4.81 -2.44 14.88
C ASP A 140 5.63 -2.33 13.59
N LEU A 141 5.82 -1.12 13.07
CA LEU A 141 6.67 -0.87 11.91
C LEU A 141 8.13 -1.19 12.24
N SER A 142 8.64 -0.69 13.37
CA SER A 142 10.00 -0.96 13.84
C SER A 142 10.27 -2.46 14.02
N ALA A 143 9.32 -3.16 14.65
CA ALA A 143 9.37 -4.62 14.80
C ALA A 143 9.34 -5.32 13.44
N SER A 144 8.46 -4.91 12.53
CA SER A 144 8.32 -5.52 11.20
C SER A 144 9.54 -5.33 10.29
N ILE A 145 10.28 -4.23 10.46
CA ILE A 145 11.54 -4.01 9.76
C ILE A 145 12.61 -4.97 10.31
N THR A 146 12.61 -5.19 11.62
CA THR A 146 13.61 -6.03 12.28
C THR A 146 13.39 -7.51 11.98
N ASP A 147 12.14 -7.97 11.92
CA ASP A 147 11.79 -9.37 11.69
C ASP A 147 11.56 -9.73 10.20
N GLY A 148 11.61 -8.75 9.29
CA GLY A 148 11.50 -8.94 7.85
C GLY A 148 10.08 -8.93 7.30
N ARG A 149 9.04 -8.85 8.13
CA ARG A 149 7.63 -8.77 7.67
C ARG A 149 7.36 -7.54 6.82
N TYR A 150 8.07 -6.44 7.07
CA TYR A 150 7.97 -5.22 6.27
C TYR A 150 8.24 -5.49 4.77
N ASP A 151 9.31 -6.23 4.45
CA ASP A 151 9.67 -6.50 3.06
C ASP A 151 8.75 -7.54 2.42
N GLU A 152 8.29 -8.54 3.18
CA GLU A 152 7.34 -9.55 2.71
C GLU A 152 5.97 -8.93 2.38
N GLN A 153 5.43 -8.09 3.26
CA GLN A 153 4.17 -7.38 3.03
C GLN A 153 4.26 -6.50 1.78
N LYS A 154 5.34 -5.72 1.66
CA LYS A 154 5.61 -4.88 0.49
C LYS A 154 5.69 -5.69 -0.80
N PHE A 155 6.43 -6.80 -0.78
CA PHE A 155 6.53 -7.70 -1.94
C PHE A 155 5.15 -8.20 -2.36
N ARG A 156 4.28 -8.56 -1.41
CA ARG A 156 2.92 -9.03 -1.72
C ARG A 156 2.05 -7.95 -2.34
N PHE A 157 2.17 -6.69 -1.91
CA PHE A 157 1.50 -5.57 -2.58
C PHE A 157 1.99 -5.38 -4.01
N GLN A 158 3.30 -5.49 -4.25
CA GLN A 158 3.86 -5.44 -5.60
C GLN A 158 3.34 -6.54 -6.52
N GLN A 159 2.91 -7.69 -5.98
CA GLN A 159 2.30 -8.79 -6.74
C GLN A 159 0.76 -8.74 -6.82
N SER A 160 0.11 -7.77 -6.15
CA SER A 160 -1.35 -7.74 -6.00
C SER A 160 -2.10 -7.02 -7.13
N ASN A 161 -1.39 -6.35 -8.04
CA ASN A 161 -1.96 -5.47 -9.08
C ASN A 161 -2.88 -4.37 -8.54
N ILE A 162 -2.70 -3.96 -7.28
CA ILE A 162 -3.31 -2.78 -6.69
C ILE A 162 -2.37 -1.61 -6.95
N ASP A 163 -2.84 -0.63 -7.73
CA ASP A 163 -2.01 0.50 -8.16
C ASP A 163 -1.81 1.53 -7.04
N THR A 164 -2.84 1.77 -6.23
CA THR A 164 -2.83 2.78 -5.18
C THR A 164 -2.73 2.12 -3.81
N VAL A 165 -1.51 2.02 -3.28
CA VAL A 165 -1.28 1.54 -1.90
C VAL A 165 -0.98 2.71 -0.98
N VAL A 166 -1.74 2.81 0.11
CA VAL A 166 -1.60 3.84 1.13
C VAL A 166 -1.13 3.21 2.44
N TYR A 167 0.02 3.62 2.94
CA TYR A 167 0.49 3.31 4.28
C TYR A 167 0.04 4.39 5.24
N VAL A 168 -0.85 4.05 6.16
CA VAL A 168 -1.24 4.91 7.28
C VAL A 168 -0.38 4.55 8.48
N ILE A 169 0.58 5.43 8.79
CA ILE A 169 1.54 5.21 9.87
C ILE A 169 1.14 6.02 11.09
N GLU A 170 0.78 5.32 12.16
CA GLU A 170 0.23 5.92 13.37
C GLU A 170 1.25 6.11 14.48
N GLY A 171 1.08 7.22 15.20
CA GLY A 171 1.78 7.56 16.43
C GLY A 171 2.75 8.71 16.24
N SER A 172 3.66 8.87 17.20
CA SER A 172 4.72 9.87 17.14
C SER A 172 6.05 9.21 16.82
N LEU A 173 6.83 9.84 15.94
CA LEU A 173 8.21 9.42 15.67
C LEU A 173 9.00 9.38 16.99
N PRO A 174 9.61 8.24 17.34
CA PRO A 174 10.45 8.16 18.52
C PRO A 174 11.66 9.07 18.37
N ASN A 175 12.16 9.61 19.48
CA ASN A 175 13.37 10.45 19.52
C ASN A 175 14.58 9.62 19.97
N ASP A 176 14.82 8.49 19.31
CA ASP A 176 15.89 7.55 19.63
C ASP A 176 16.59 7.02 18.35
N ALA A 177 17.48 6.05 18.50
CA ALA A 177 18.22 5.45 17.38
C ALA A 177 17.32 4.75 16.35
N SER A 178 16.09 4.37 16.70
CA SER A 178 15.13 3.74 15.79
C SER A 178 14.54 4.74 14.79
N GLN A 179 14.50 6.02 15.13
CA GLN A 179 13.95 7.09 14.30
C GLN A 179 14.55 7.10 12.87
N THR A 180 15.87 6.97 12.76
CA THR A 180 16.55 6.98 11.46
C THR A 180 16.12 5.78 10.60
N LYS A 181 15.92 4.61 11.20
CA LYS A 181 15.47 3.40 10.50
C LYS A 181 14.04 3.56 10.00
N LEU A 182 13.14 4.05 10.86
CA LEU A 182 11.74 4.32 10.53
C LEU A 182 11.61 5.33 9.40
N LEU A 183 12.29 6.48 9.51
CA LEU A 183 12.30 7.50 8.45
C LEU A 183 12.85 6.95 7.13
N THR A 184 13.88 6.11 7.18
CA THR A 184 14.43 5.48 5.98
C THR A 184 13.39 4.56 5.34
N ALA A 185 12.74 3.68 6.11
CA ALA A 185 11.71 2.79 5.60
C ALA A 185 10.54 3.56 4.97
N MET A 186 10.04 4.60 5.65
CA MET A 186 8.97 5.45 5.12
C MET A 186 9.36 6.17 3.84
N THR A 187 10.60 6.65 3.76
CA THR A 187 11.14 7.30 2.55
C THR A 187 11.28 6.29 1.41
N THR A 188 11.68 5.05 1.71
CA THR A 188 11.74 3.97 0.73
C THR A 188 10.34 3.66 0.18
N LEU A 189 9.33 3.51 1.05
CA LEU A 189 7.93 3.33 0.61
C LEU A 189 7.48 4.43 -0.34
N GLN A 190 7.77 5.70 -0.01
CA GLN A 190 7.34 6.83 -0.84
C GLN A 190 8.11 6.95 -2.17
N ILE A 191 9.44 6.83 -2.13
CA ILE A 191 10.28 7.19 -3.29
C ILE A 191 10.57 5.97 -4.18
N VAL A 192 10.87 4.84 -3.56
CA VAL A 192 11.28 3.63 -4.28
C VAL A 192 10.05 2.85 -4.70
N ASP A 193 9.15 2.58 -3.74
CA ASP A 193 7.97 1.76 -3.98
C ASP A 193 6.79 2.57 -4.54
N LYS A 194 6.89 3.91 -4.50
CA LYS A 194 5.89 4.86 -5.01
C LYS A 194 4.53 4.75 -4.33
N TYR A 195 4.53 4.30 -3.08
CA TYR A 195 3.32 4.25 -2.26
C TYR A 195 3.04 5.59 -1.59
N HIS A 196 1.78 5.83 -1.27
CA HIS A 196 1.41 6.95 -0.42
C HIS A 196 1.71 6.60 1.02
N VAL A 197 2.34 7.51 1.76
CA VAL A 197 2.59 7.33 3.19
C VAL A 197 2.01 8.53 3.91
N GLN A 198 1.01 8.26 4.75
CA GLN A 198 0.32 9.25 5.56
C GLN A 198 0.69 9.02 7.03
N GLN A 199 1.37 9.99 7.64
CA GLN A 199 1.60 9.99 9.08
C GLN A 199 0.38 10.57 9.78
N ILE A 200 -0.07 9.88 10.83
CA ILE A 200 -1.26 10.23 11.60
C ILE A 200 -0.96 10.11 13.08
N ALA A 201 -1.41 11.07 13.89
CA ALA A 201 -1.08 11.07 15.32
C ALA A 201 -1.89 10.05 16.12
N ASN A 202 -3.15 9.82 15.74
CA ASN A 202 -4.10 9.01 16.50
C ASN A 202 -5.17 8.34 15.62
N ILE A 203 -5.89 7.39 16.21
CA ILE A 203 -6.92 6.60 15.54
C ILE A 203 -8.10 7.43 15.01
N ASP A 204 -8.46 8.54 15.67
CA ASP A 204 -9.57 9.40 15.24
C ASP A 204 -9.24 10.18 13.97
N GLU A 205 -7.98 10.61 13.84
CA GLU A 205 -7.46 11.16 12.59
C GLU A 205 -7.39 10.11 11.50
N THR A 206 -7.09 8.84 11.83
CA THR A 206 -7.15 7.73 10.87
C THR A 206 -8.57 7.55 10.35
N ILE A 207 -9.57 7.53 11.23
CA ILE A 207 -10.98 7.50 10.83
C ILE A 207 -11.31 8.68 9.92
N SER A 208 -10.90 9.89 10.30
CA SER A 208 -11.12 11.11 9.50
C SER A 208 -10.46 11.02 8.12
N TYR A 209 -9.28 10.40 8.04
CA TYR A 209 -8.56 10.17 6.78
C TYR A 209 -9.28 9.13 5.91
N LEU A 210 -9.71 8.00 6.49
CA LEU A 210 -10.49 6.98 5.80
C LEU A 210 -11.79 7.54 5.22
N VAL A 211 -12.49 8.40 5.97
CA VAL A 211 -13.71 9.08 5.48
C VAL A 211 -13.40 9.96 4.25
N LYS A 212 -12.32 10.75 4.30
CA LYS A 212 -11.90 11.59 3.17
C LYS A 212 -11.54 10.76 1.95
N LEU A 213 -10.75 9.70 2.14
CA LEU A 213 -10.31 8.81 1.07
C LEU A 213 -11.50 8.07 0.45
N HIS A 214 -12.43 7.56 1.28
CA HIS A 214 -13.68 6.97 0.81
C HIS A 214 -14.44 7.94 -0.10
N ASN A 215 -14.62 9.20 0.31
CA ASN A 215 -15.36 10.19 -0.48
C ASN A 215 -14.65 10.55 -1.80
N GLN A 216 -13.32 10.50 -1.83
CA GLN A 216 -12.54 10.65 -3.07
C GLN A 216 -12.75 9.47 -4.02
N ILE A 217 -12.75 8.24 -3.49
CA ILE A 217 -13.01 7.02 -4.25
C ILE A 217 -14.44 7.04 -4.79
N VAL A 218 -15.42 7.38 -3.97
CA VAL A 218 -16.82 7.54 -4.42
C VAL A 218 -16.91 8.54 -5.56
N SER A 219 -16.31 9.72 -5.43
CA SER A 219 -16.30 10.74 -6.50
C SER A 219 -15.54 10.33 -7.76
N ARG A 220 -14.66 9.33 -7.68
CA ARG A 220 -13.89 8.81 -8.83
C ARG A 220 -14.66 7.78 -9.64
N TYR A 221 -15.52 6.99 -8.98
CA TYR A 221 -16.21 5.84 -9.57
C TYR A 221 -17.73 6.06 -9.72
N LYS A 222 -18.31 7.08 -9.07
CA LYS A 222 -19.69 7.53 -9.26
C LYS A 222 -19.70 8.92 -9.90
#